data_AF-A0A5J4L1I3-F1
#
_entry.id   AF-A0A5J4L1I3-F1
#
_cell.length_a   1.000
_cell.length_b   1.000
_cell.length_c   1.000
_cell.angle_alpha   90.00
_cell.angle_beta   90.00
_cell.angle_gamma   90.00
#
_symmetry.space_group_name_H-M   'P 1'
#
loop_
_entity.id
_entity.type
_entity.pdbx_description
1 polymer ?
#
loop_
_entity_poly.entity_id
_entity_poly.type
_entity_poly.pdbx_seq_one_letter_code
_entity_poly.pdbx_strand_id
1 'polypeptide(L)'
;MEPIILYPSNWLYNASVIGFLKSISDIEQQDVEKWFEDNIVSLPRDIFKELKINERYFNDSKNDKISSIIGKSSLYRNYINSSRKQDKLGFVEFVKELSQVVEHGQEFCGICSRNFALLPENIKILNEKWAKHSQSMVKQTKKTKGKGSKPKENDFEIFLSKLQKYNVAHNNLIAPSTGGFPNAFWNLNDSISICPLCAYLVIHHHIPFKNAETHNGQIFINAPSFKVMWYLNKFAEQMLSKNKNYQVREILGISFMELAQKVAVTLGAWSIMNIEMIIKKREEIEYYSLPLEISRVLLHKEIASLVSATKEPLIFEIVLNGSFDYLLTLSHKVLRYSVTGSNAFNDKYLSKLRNRDAYSLKNLSKILPELYVKITSTINKEVMK
;
A
#
# COMPACT_ATOMS: atom_id res chain seq x y z
N MET A 1 -3.04 28.20 -3.09
CA MET A 1 -2.15 27.49 -4.02
C MET A 1 -2.84 26.22 -4.47
N GLU A 2 -2.67 25.82 -5.73
CA GLU A 2 -3.24 24.56 -6.22
C GLU A 2 -2.68 23.34 -5.46
N PRO A 3 -3.48 22.29 -5.25
CA PRO A 3 -3.01 21.07 -4.56
C PRO A 3 -1.92 20.35 -5.35
N ILE A 4 -1.16 19.50 -4.66
CA ILE A 4 -0.24 18.56 -5.31
C ILE A 4 -1.07 17.34 -5.71
N ILE A 5 -1.29 17.17 -7.02
CA ILE A 5 -1.98 15.99 -7.55
C ILE A 5 -1.01 14.81 -7.58
N LEU A 6 -1.42 13.63 -7.11
CA LEU A 6 -0.63 12.39 -7.16
C LEU A 6 -1.40 11.32 -7.95
N TYR A 7 -0.69 10.62 -8.84
CA TYR A 7 -1.24 9.52 -9.66
C TYR A 7 -0.63 8.19 -9.24
N PRO A 8 -1.39 7.09 -9.17
CA PRO A 8 -0.83 5.77 -8.94
C PRO A 8 0.26 5.44 -9.96
N SER A 9 1.32 4.77 -9.49
CA SER A 9 2.47 4.33 -10.27
C SER A 9 2.82 2.89 -9.84
N ASN A 10 4.10 2.60 -9.60
CA ASN A 10 4.54 1.32 -9.04
C ASN A 10 4.09 1.11 -7.58
N TRP A 11 4.07 -0.15 -7.14
CA TRP A 11 3.60 -0.52 -5.81
C TRP A 11 4.36 0.18 -4.66
N LEU A 12 5.67 0.44 -4.82
CA LEU A 12 6.48 1.07 -3.78
C LEU A 12 6.05 2.52 -3.60
N TYR A 13 5.88 3.26 -4.70
CA TYR A 13 5.32 4.60 -4.69
C TYR A 13 3.93 4.60 -4.07
N ASN A 14 3.07 3.67 -4.50
CA ASN A 14 1.69 3.61 -4.04
C ASN A 14 1.60 3.32 -2.54
N ALA A 15 2.37 2.36 -2.04
CA ALA A 15 2.50 2.07 -0.61
C ALA A 15 3.08 3.27 0.17
N SER A 16 3.98 4.04 -0.44
CA SER A 16 4.55 5.25 0.15
C SER A 16 3.50 6.35 0.32
N VAL A 17 2.68 6.60 -0.70
CA VAL A 17 1.59 7.57 -0.63
C VAL A 17 0.53 7.14 0.37
N ILE A 18 0.06 5.88 0.31
CA ILE A 18 -0.92 5.36 1.28
C ILE A 18 -0.35 5.38 2.70
N GLY A 19 0.93 5.03 2.88
CA GLY A 19 1.60 5.09 4.17
C GLY A 19 1.68 6.52 4.71
N PHE A 20 1.99 7.49 3.86
CA PHE A 20 2.01 8.91 4.23
C PHE A 20 0.60 9.38 4.65
N LEU A 21 -0.45 9.06 3.88
CA LEU A 21 -1.82 9.40 4.23
C LEU A 21 -2.28 8.77 5.56
N LYS A 22 -1.94 7.49 5.81
CA LYS A 22 -2.21 6.82 7.09
C LYS A 22 -1.53 7.55 8.24
N SER A 23 -0.27 7.88 8.04
CA SER A 23 0.50 8.58 9.05
C SER A 23 0.01 10.00 9.32
N ILE A 24 -0.67 10.64 8.36
CA ILE A 24 -1.38 11.90 8.59
C ILE A 24 -2.63 11.68 9.44
N SER A 25 -3.44 10.68 9.06
CA SER A 25 -4.64 10.29 9.81
C SER A 25 -4.32 9.94 11.27
N ASP A 26 -3.20 9.29 11.53
CA ASP A 26 -2.84 8.80 12.88
C ASP A 26 -2.18 9.87 13.78
N ILE A 27 -1.46 10.83 13.19
CA ILE A 27 -0.64 11.80 13.95
C ILE A 27 -1.30 13.18 14.01
N GLU A 28 -1.76 13.67 12.86
CA GLU A 28 -2.45 14.95 12.73
C GLU A 28 -3.97 14.82 12.92
N GLN A 29 -4.51 13.59 12.97
CA GLN A 29 -5.95 13.31 13.15
C GLN A 29 -6.81 13.99 12.08
N GLN A 30 -6.26 14.14 10.87
CA GLN A 30 -6.99 14.72 9.75
C GLN A 30 -7.73 13.63 8.98
N ASP A 31 -8.96 13.95 8.56
CA ASP A 31 -9.68 13.15 7.59
C ASP A 31 -9.04 13.32 6.21
N VAL A 32 -8.22 12.33 5.83
CA VAL A 32 -7.53 12.26 4.53
C VAL A 32 -8.44 11.72 3.43
N GLU A 33 -9.60 11.13 3.75
CA GLU A 33 -10.48 10.53 2.75
C GLU A 33 -11.07 11.59 1.81
N LYS A 34 -11.21 12.83 2.30
CA LYS A 34 -11.62 14.00 1.50
C LYS A 34 -10.63 14.41 0.40
N TRP A 35 -9.41 13.87 0.39
CA TRP A 35 -8.39 14.17 -0.62
C TRP A 35 -8.40 13.18 -1.79
N PHE A 36 -9.18 12.10 -1.71
CA PHE A 36 -9.31 11.16 -2.80
C PHE A 36 -10.31 11.67 -3.83
N GLU A 37 -9.85 11.81 -5.07
CA GLU A 37 -10.67 12.18 -6.23
C GLU A 37 -10.52 11.07 -7.28
N ASP A 38 -11.59 10.32 -7.56
CA ASP A 38 -11.59 9.17 -8.47
C ASP A 38 -10.41 8.20 -8.29
N ASN A 39 -9.34 8.37 -9.09
CA ASN A 39 -8.13 7.55 -9.10
C ASN A 39 -6.90 8.24 -8.48
N ILE A 40 -6.99 9.53 -8.17
CA ILE A 40 -5.88 10.38 -7.73
C ILE A 40 -6.02 10.80 -6.26
N VAL A 41 -4.98 11.46 -5.77
CA VAL A 41 -5.00 12.20 -4.49
C VAL A 41 -4.67 13.67 -4.76
N SER A 42 -5.55 14.57 -4.32
CA SER A 42 -5.33 16.02 -4.28
C SER A 42 -4.77 16.40 -2.91
N LEU A 43 -3.44 16.43 -2.78
CA LEU A 43 -2.79 16.71 -1.50
C LEU A 43 -2.70 18.23 -1.25
N PRO A 44 -3.29 18.77 -0.16
CA PRO A 44 -3.16 20.18 0.16
C PRO A 44 -1.71 20.54 0.47
N ARG A 45 -1.16 21.56 -0.18
CA ARG A 45 0.25 21.96 0.01
C ARG A 45 0.60 22.34 1.44
N ASP A 46 -0.32 22.99 2.14
CA ASP A 46 -0.07 23.47 3.50
C ASP A 46 0.07 22.33 4.52
N ILE A 47 -0.34 21.10 4.18
CA ILE A 47 -0.15 19.93 5.07
C ILE A 47 1.30 19.80 5.51
N PHE A 48 2.26 20.02 4.59
CA PHE A 48 3.69 19.91 4.85
C PHE A 48 4.21 20.93 5.89
N LYS A 49 3.55 22.08 6.01
CA LYS A 49 3.87 23.09 7.03
C LYS A 49 3.32 22.71 8.40
N GLU A 50 2.23 21.95 8.43
CA GLU A 50 1.48 21.56 9.62
C GLU A 50 1.94 20.23 10.23
N LEU A 51 2.72 19.43 9.48
CA LEU A 51 3.18 18.11 9.94
C LEU A 51 3.92 18.19 11.28
N LYS A 52 3.56 17.28 12.21
CA LYS A 52 4.24 17.14 13.50
C LYS A 52 5.55 16.34 13.36
N ILE A 53 6.51 16.88 12.61
CA ILE A 53 7.76 16.20 12.20
C ILE A 53 8.55 15.67 13.40
N ASN A 54 8.59 16.44 14.50
CA ASN A 54 9.28 16.02 15.73
C ASN A 54 8.63 14.79 16.37
N GLU A 55 7.30 14.77 16.49
CA GLU A 55 6.55 13.62 16.99
C GLU A 55 6.75 12.40 16.09
N ARG A 56 6.84 12.64 14.78
CA ARG A 56 6.90 11.63 13.72
C ARG A 56 8.24 10.89 13.64
N TYR A 57 9.36 11.60 13.75
CA TYR A 57 10.69 11.02 13.47
C TYR A 57 11.74 11.22 14.57
N PHE A 58 11.48 12.09 15.54
CA PHE A 58 12.49 12.53 16.52
C PHE A 58 12.08 12.27 17.97
N ASN A 59 10.97 11.59 18.21
CA ASN A 59 10.54 11.25 19.54
C ASN A 59 11.29 9.99 20.00
N ASP A 60 11.94 10.03 21.17
CA ASP A 60 12.72 8.89 21.70
C ASP A 60 11.82 7.83 22.39
N SER A 61 10.50 7.90 22.18
CA SER A 61 9.55 6.99 22.82
C SER A 61 9.53 5.62 22.11
N LYS A 62 9.48 4.53 22.88
CA LYS A 62 9.38 3.13 22.36
C LYS A 62 8.16 2.85 21.46
N ASN A 63 7.24 3.80 21.30
CA ASN A 63 6.04 3.71 20.47
C ASN A 63 6.15 4.58 19.21
N ASP A 64 7.30 4.52 18.53
CA ASP A 64 7.54 5.19 17.27
C ASP A 64 6.40 4.91 16.28
N LYS A 65 5.62 5.96 15.98
CA LYS A 65 4.52 5.92 15.00
C LYS A 65 5.05 5.69 13.59
N ILE A 66 6.28 6.13 13.32
CA ILE A 66 7.05 5.84 12.11
C ILE A 66 8.43 5.31 12.49
N SER A 67 8.97 4.37 11.71
CA SER A 67 10.31 3.86 11.92
C SER A 67 11.37 4.97 11.83
N SER A 68 12.35 4.93 12.74
CA SER A 68 13.43 5.90 12.78
C SER A 68 14.14 6.05 11.42
N ILE A 69 14.45 7.29 11.06
CA ILE A 69 15.22 7.66 9.85
C ILE A 69 16.66 8.08 10.18
N ILE A 70 17.09 7.90 11.43
CA ILE A 70 18.35 8.45 11.96
C ILE A 70 19.38 7.33 12.09
N GLY A 71 20.59 7.55 11.57
CA GLY A 71 21.71 6.64 11.78
C GLY A 71 21.46 5.22 11.27
N LYS A 72 21.70 4.19 12.10
CA LYS A 72 21.67 2.77 11.70
C LYS A 72 20.28 2.12 11.80
N SER A 73 19.22 2.83 11.40
CA SER A 73 17.88 2.24 11.33
C SER A 73 17.87 1.01 10.42
N SER A 74 17.09 -0.02 10.81
CA SER A 74 16.97 -1.26 10.03
C SER A 74 16.28 -1.04 8.68
N LEU A 75 15.39 -0.04 8.59
CA LEU A 75 14.64 0.30 7.39
C LEU A 75 15.28 1.47 6.61
N TYR A 76 15.78 2.49 7.30
CA TYR A 76 16.20 3.77 6.71
C TYR A 76 17.63 4.15 7.12
N ARG A 77 18.63 3.53 6.50
CA ARG A 77 20.03 3.69 6.92
C ARG A 77 20.58 5.06 6.55
N ASN A 78 20.90 5.87 7.54
CA ASN A 78 21.53 7.18 7.42
C ASN A 78 20.76 8.17 6.53
N TYR A 79 19.43 8.07 6.49
CA TYR A 79 18.59 9.08 5.85
C TYR A 79 18.83 10.46 6.50
N ILE A 80 18.89 10.49 7.84
CA ILE A 80 19.47 11.59 8.62
C ILE A 80 20.75 11.10 9.31
N ASN A 81 21.83 11.86 9.15
CA ASN A 81 23.11 11.53 9.78
C ASN A 81 23.08 11.88 11.28
N SER A 82 23.21 10.87 12.14
CA SER A 82 23.18 11.03 13.60
C SER A 82 24.33 11.89 14.13
N SER A 83 25.47 11.95 13.43
CA SER A 83 26.63 12.76 13.81
C SER A 83 26.46 14.25 13.49
N ARG A 84 25.48 14.62 12.65
CA ARG A 84 25.24 16.00 12.23
C ARG A 84 23.92 16.50 12.81
N LYS A 85 23.97 17.12 14.00
CA LYS A 85 22.77 17.64 14.68
C LYS A 85 21.98 18.64 13.83
N GLN A 86 22.65 19.40 12.96
CA GLN A 86 22.02 20.32 12.02
C GLN A 86 21.10 19.62 11.01
N ASP A 87 21.35 18.34 10.68
CA ASP A 87 20.57 17.61 9.69
C ASP A 87 19.14 17.34 10.20
N LYS A 88 18.94 17.24 11.52
CA LYS A 88 17.58 17.15 12.11
C LYS A 88 16.77 18.43 11.88
N LEU A 89 17.35 19.58 12.22
CA LEU A 89 16.68 20.89 12.05
C LEU A 89 16.48 21.23 10.58
N GLY A 90 17.50 20.96 9.77
CA GLY A 90 17.43 21.12 8.32
C GLY A 90 16.35 20.25 7.68
N PHE A 91 16.21 18.99 8.12
CA PHE A 91 15.14 18.12 7.64
C PHE A 91 13.75 18.68 7.93
N VAL A 92 13.52 19.29 9.10
CA VAL A 92 12.25 19.95 9.42
C VAL A 92 11.95 21.06 8.41
N GLU A 93 12.93 21.89 8.09
CA GLU A 93 12.76 22.98 7.11
C GLU A 93 12.58 22.45 5.69
N PHE A 94 13.31 21.39 5.31
CA PHE A 94 13.13 20.70 4.03
C PHE A 94 11.69 20.20 3.85
N VAL A 95 11.13 19.52 4.85
CA VAL A 95 9.76 19.00 4.77
C VAL A 95 8.75 20.14 4.61
N LYS A 96 8.88 21.24 5.36
CA LYS A 96 8.00 22.41 5.19
C LYS A 96 8.08 23.00 3.79
N GLU A 97 9.29 23.03 3.22
CA GLU A 97 9.53 23.55 1.87
C GLU A 97 8.90 22.67 0.78
N LEU A 98 8.55 21.42 1.08
CA LEU A 98 7.78 20.58 0.14
C LEU A 98 6.41 21.19 -0.20
N SER A 99 5.87 22.10 0.62
CA SER A 99 4.68 22.88 0.27
C SER A 99 4.85 23.74 -0.99
N GLN A 100 6.11 24.09 -1.33
CA GLN A 100 6.46 24.98 -2.44
C GLN A 100 6.97 24.24 -3.68
N VAL A 101 6.94 22.91 -3.72
CA VAL A 101 7.44 22.16 -4.89
C VAL A 101 6.62 22.46 -6.15
N VAL A 102 7.30 22.58 -7.28
CA VAL A 102 6.68 22.77 -8.58
C VAL A 102 6.98 21.58 -9.47
N GLU A 103 6.09 21.29 -10.42
CA GLU A 103 6.36 20.27 -11.42
C GLU A 103 7.21 20.86 -12.56
N HIS A 104 8.28 20.17 -12.95
CA HIS A 104 9.20 20.61 -14.01
C HIS A 104 9.34 19.56 -15.12
N GLY A 105 9.45 19.96 -16.39
CA GLY A 105 9.38 19.03 -17.53
C GLY A 105 10.71 18.38 -17.99
N GLN A 106 11.86 18.77 -17.43
CA GLN A 106 13.18 18.45 -18.02
C GLN A 106 13.87 17.19 -17.47
N GLU A 107 13.46 16.68 -16.31
CA GLU A 107 13.97 15.44 -15.72
C GLU A 107 12.79 14.62 -15.19
N PHE A 108 12.86 13.28 -15.21
CA PHE A 108 11.80 12.41 -14.70
C PHE A 108 12.25 11.67 -13.44
N CYS A 109 11.43 11.71 -12.38
CA CYS A 109 11.61 10.84 -11.21
C CYS A 109 11.26 9.40 -11.60
N GLY A 110 12.16 8.44 -11.40
CA GLY A 110 11.89 7.05 -11.72
C GLY A 110 10.95 6.31 -10.74
N ILE A 111 10.34 7.03 -9.78
CA ILE A 111 9.32 6.48 -8.87
C ILE A 111 7.92 6.98 -9.27
N CYS A 112 7.72 8.31 -9.34
CA CYS A 112 6.42 8.88 -9.69
C CYS A 112 6.26 9.22 -11.18
N SER A 113 7.30 9.04 -11.99
CA SER A 113 7.36 9.42 -13.42
C SER A 113 7.07 10.90 -13.71
N ARG A 114 7.15 11.74 -12.66
CA ARG A 114 6.94 13.20 -12.68
C ARG A 114 8.14 13.88 -12.03
N ASN A 115 8.14 15.19 -11.88
CA ASN A 115 9.28 15.86 -11.29
C ASN A 115 8.90 17.06 -10.44
N PHE A 116 8.72 16.79 -9.15
CA PHE A 116 8.45 17.80 -8.15
C PHE A 116 9.77 18.37 -7.62
N ALA A 117 10.19 19.51 -8.15
CA ALA A 117 11.43 20.19 -7.79
C ALA A 117 11.18 21.36 -6.82
N LEU A 118 12.19 21.68 -6.02
CA LEU A 118 12.27 22.94 -5.29
C LEU A 118 12.83 24.00 -6.24
N LEU A 119 12.29 25.22 -6.24
CA LEU A 119 12.85 26.30 -7.04
C LEU A 119 14.24 26.70 -6.51
N PRO A 120 15.15 27.22 -7.37
CA PRO A 120 16.48 27.64 -6.97
C PRO A 120 16.49 28.62 -5.78
N GLU A 121 15.52 29.53 -5.73
CA GLU A 121 15.37 30.50 -4.65
C GLU A 121 15.08 29.82 -3.30
N ASN A 122 14.22 28.79 -3.30
CA ASN A 122 13.93 28.01 -2.09
C ASN A 122 15.15 27.20 -1.64
N ILE A 123 15.92 26.64 -2.58
CA ILE A 123 17.18 25.93 -2.27
C ILE A 123 18.18 26.89 -1.62
N LYS A 124 18.32 28.12 -2.15
CA LYS A 124 19.19 29.15 -1.55
C LYS A 124 18.77 29.49 -0.12
N ILE A 125 17.46 29.71 0.11
CA ILE A 125 16.91 29.98 1.45
C ILE A 125 17.20 28.81 2.40
N LEU A 126 17.04 27.57 1.95
CA LEU A 126 17.33 26.38 2.75
C LEU A 126 18.81 26.24 3.09
N ASN A 127 19.72 26.51 2.15
CA ASN A 127 21.16 26.55 2.41
C ASN A 127 21.50 27.57 3.52
N GLU A 128 20.94 28.78 3.44
CA GLU A 128 21.14 29.82 4.46
C GLU A 128 20.62 29.39 5.85
N LYS A 129 19.43 28.79 5.92
CA LYS A 129 18.87 28.23 7.17
C LYS A 129 19.76 27.10 7.73
N TRP A 130 20.22 26.19 6.87
CA TRP A 130 21.08 25.07 7.27
C TRP A 130 22.44 25.53 7.81
N ALA A 131 23.03 26.55 7.18
CA ALA A 131 24.27 27.17 7.63
C ALA A 131 24.10 27.82 9.00
N LYS A 132 22.99 28.55 9.23
CA LYS A 132 22.66 29.16 10.53
C LYS A 132 22.53 28.10 11.65
N HIS A 133 21.87 26.97 11.39
CA HIS A 133 21.77 25.87 12.36
C HIS A 133 23.14 25.28 12.71
N SER A 134 24.04 25.20 11.73
CA SER A 134 25.40 24.70 11.95
C SER A 134 26.22 25.67 12.80
N GLN A 135 26.09 26.99 12.58
CA GLN A 135 26.81 28.01 13.33
C GLN A 135 26.30 28.19 14.77
N SER A 136 24.98 28.10 15.01
CA SER A 136 24.41 28.18 16.37
C SER A 136 24.88 27.02 17.25
N MET A 137 25.04 25.82 16.68
CA MET A 137 25.56 24.64 17.36
C MET A 137 27.05 24.74 17.71
N VAL A 138 27.88 25.35 16.85
CA VAL A 138 29.31 25.58 17.11
C VAL A 138 29.51 26.57 18.26
N LYS A 139 28.63 27.57 18.40
CA LYS A 139 28.68 28.50 19.54
C LYS A 139 28.34 27.81 20.88
N GLN A 140 27.46 26.81 20.87
CA GLN A 140 27.12 26.03 22.07
C GLN A 140 28.15 24.93 22.43
N THR A 141 28.88 24.39 21.45
CA THR A 141 29.88 23.30 21.65
C THR A 141 31.30 23.79 21.98
N LYS A 142 31.58 25.10 22.00
CA LYS A 142 32.88 25.63 22.48
C LYS A 142 33.22 25.32 23.95
N LYS A 143 32.34 24.65 24.71
CA LYS A 143 32.63 24.09 26.05
C LYS A 143 33.05 22.61 26.07
N THR A 144 33.05 21.89 24.95
CA THR A 144 33.52 20.49 24.90
C THR A 144 34.43 20.27 23.69
N LYS A 145 35.70 19.96 23.97
CA LYS A 145 36.75 19.65 22.99
C LYS A 145 36.38 18.40 22.19
N GLY A 146 35.72 18.56 21.06
CA GLY A 146 35.52 17.52 20.06
C GLY A 146 35.65 18.11 18.65
N LYS A 147 36.38 17.41 17.76
CA LYS A 147 36.56 17.78 16.35
C LYS A 147 35.22 17.75 15.61
N GLY A 148 34.46 18.85 15.66
CA GLY A 148 33.32 19.09 14.78
C GLY A 148 33.80 19.52 13.39
N SER A 149 33.35 18.84 12.34
CA SER A 149 33.57 19.28 10.95
C SER A 149 33.01 20.69 10.75
N LYS A 150 33.80 21.60 10.16
CA LYS A 150 33.33 22.94 9.77
C LYS A 150 32.12 22.83 8.82
N PRO A 151 31.07 23.66 8.99
CA PRO A 151 29.97 23.73 8.02
C PRO A 151 30.51 24.21 6.67
N LYS A 152 30.08 23.58 5.57
CA LYS A 152 30.31 24.10 4.21
C LYS A 152 29.08 24.89 3.75
N GLU A 153 29.30 25.84 2.84
CA GLU A 153 28.29 26.79 2.35
C GLU A 153 27.10 26.10 1.62
N ASN A 154 27.27 24.84 1.19
CA ASN A 154 26.29 24.08 0.40
C ASN A 154 25.84 22.77 1.10
N ASP A 155 25.81 22.77 2.44
CA ASP A 155 25.50 21.57 3.24
C ASP A 155 24.11 20.98 2.95
N PHE A 156 23.11 21.81 2.57
CA PHE A 156 21.77 21.34 2.20
C PHE A 156 21.76 20.70 0.81
N GLU A 157 22.41 21.28 -0.19
CA GLU A 157 22.52 20.66 -1.52
C GLU A 157 23.19 19.29 -1.48
N ILE A 158 24.21 19.13 -0.63
CA ILE A 158 24.86 17.83 -0.39
C ILE A 158 23.87 16.84 0.25
N PHE A 159 23.01 17.30 1.15
CA PHE A 159 21.95 16.47 1.73
C PHE A 159 20.91 16.09 0.67
N LEU A 160 20.40 17.06 -0.08
CA LEU A 160 19.35 16.87 -1.08
C LEU A 160 19.83 15.95 -2.22
N SER A 161 21.03 16.17 -2.75
CA SER A 161 21.59 15.34 -3.82
C SER A 161 21.78 13.87 -3.43
N LYS A 162 22.02 13.57 -2.15
CA LYS A 162 22.06 12.19 -1.63
C LYS A 162 20.68 11.55 -1.59
N LEU A 163 19.65 12.33 -1.27
CA LEU A 163 18.27 11.87 -1.23
C LEU A 163 17.61 11.81 -2.61
N GLN A 164 18.08 12.59 -3.58
CA GLN A 164 17.59 12.52 -4.96
C GLN A 164 18.11 11.31 -5.74
N LYS A 165 18.85 10.39 -5.09
CA LYS A 165 19.23 9.09 -5.62
C LYS A 165 18.66 8.00 -4.73
N TYR A 166 17.74 7.20 -5.26
CA TYR A 166 17.16 6.07 -4.53
C TYR A 166 18.25 5.07 -4.13
N ASN A 167 18.36 4.79 -2.83
CA ASN A 167 19.43 4.00 -2.21
C ASN A 167 18.99 3.49 -0.83
N VAL A 168 19.87 2.75 -0.13
CA VAL A 168 19.61 2.16 1.20
C VAL A 168 19.13 3.13 2.29
N ALA A 169 19.30 4.44 2.13
CA ALA A 169 18.71 5.42 3.04
C ALA A 169 17.18 5.44 2.93
N HIS A 170 16.65 5.17 1.74
CA HIS A 170 15.22 5.17 1.44
C HIS A 170 14.58 3.82 1.74
N ASN A 171 15.29 2.71 1.50
CA ASN A 171 14.79 1.37 1.78
C ASN A 171 15.94 0.36 1.82
N ASN A 172 16.34 -0.06 3.02
CA ASN A 172 17.45 -1.00 3.17
C ASN A 172 17.17 -2.43 2.63
N LEU A 173 15.91 -2.78 2.30
CA LEU A 173 15.56 -4.11 1.80
C LEU A 173 15.75 -4.24 0.28
N ILE A 174 15.26 -3.26 -0.49
CA ILE A 174 15.20 -3.36 -1.97
C ILE A 174 15.98 -2.25 -2.70
N ALA A 175 16.44 -1.21 -2.00
CA ALA A 175 17.21 -0.16 -2.64
C ALA A 175 18.67 -0.60 -2.82
N PRO A 176 19.32 -0.16 -3.91
CA PRO A 176 20.72 -0.47 -4.14
C PRO A 176 21.62 0.21 -3.09
N SER A 177 22.75 -0.42 -2.80
CA SER A 177 23.84 0.24 -2.08
C SER A 177 24.62 1.10 -3.07
N THR A 178 24.69 2.41 -2.84
CA THR A 178 25.43 3.33 -3.72
C THR A 178 26.88 2.89 -3.85
N GLY A 179 27.33 2.57 -5.07
CA GLY A 179 28.67 2.03 -5.36
C GLY A 179 28.87 0.54 -5.03
N GLY A 180 27.81 -0.18 -4.66
CA GLY A 180 27.78 -1.64 -4.50
C GLY A 180 27.30 -2.36 -5.77
N PHE A 181 27.15 -3.69 -5.68
CA PHE A 181 26.65 -4.50 -6.80
C PHE A 181 25.22 -4.06 -7.17
N PRO A 182 24.93 -3.79 -8.46
CA PRO A 182 23.61 -3.35 -8.89
C PRO A 182 22.52 -4.37 -8.56
N ASN A 183 21.31 -3.90 -8.24
CA ASN A 183 20.18 -4.78 -7.93
C ASN A 183 19.41 -5.13 -9.21
N ALA A 184 19.17 -6.43 -9.45
CA ALA A 184 18.38 -6.94 -10.57
C ALA A 184 16.94 -6.37 -10.58
N PHE A 185 16.37 -6.05 -9.42
CA PHE A 185 15.06 -5.42 -9.30
C PHE A 185 14.97 -4.07 -10.03
N TRP A 186 16.10 -3.38 -10.21
CA TRP A 186 16.19 -2.08 -10.88
C TRP A 186 16.94 -2.16 -12.21
N ASN A 187 16.79 -3.26 -12.94
CA ASN A 187 17.45 -3.50 -14.24
C ASN A 187 18.99 -3.33 -14.18
N LEU A 188 19.60 -3.71 -13.06
CA LEU A 188 21.04 -3.55 -12.82
C LEU A 188 21.53 -2.08 -12.86
N ASN A 189 20.63 -1.12 -12.64
CA ASN A 189 21.05 0.24 -12.34
C ASN A 189 21.51 0.35 -10.88
N ASP A 190 22.54 1.17 -10.66
CA ASP A 190 23.14 1.43 -9.36
C ASP A 190 22.28 2.37 -8.49
N SER A 191 21.39 3.16 -9.11
CA SER A 191 20.41 4.01 -8.47
C SER A 191 19.37 4.53 -9.47
N ILE A 192 18.28 5.09 -8.96
CA ILE A 192 17.26 5.79 -9.76
C ILE A 192 17.16 7.22 -9.25
N SER A 193 17.05 8.18 -10.17
CA SER A 193 16.80 9.59 -9.80
C SER A 193 15.38 9.73 -9.23
N ILE A 194 15.28 10.38 -8.07
CA ILE A 194 14.00 10.64 -7.42
C ILE A 194 13.83 12.11 -7.07
N CYS A 195 12.62 12.63 -7.26
CA CYS A 195 12.33 14.01 -6.92
C CYS A 195 12.28 14.23 -5.39
N PRO A 196 12.54 15.45 -4.91
CA PRO A 196 12.43 15.82 -3.49
C PRO A 196 11.17 15.31 -2.78
N LEU A 197 10.00 15.41 -3.45
CA LEU A 197 8.75 14.91 -2.90
C LEU A 197 8.77 13.38 -2.71
N CYS A 198 9.24 12.62 -3.71
CA CYS A 198 9.32 11.16 -3.62
C CYS A 198 10.35 10.71 -2.57
N ALA A 199 11.48 11.40 -2.45
CA ALA A 199 12.46 11.11 -1.41
C ALA A 199 11.85 11.18 0.00
N TYR A 200 10.89 12.09 0.21
CA TYR A 200 10.14 12.19 1.46
C TYR A 200 8.98 11.19 1.57
N LEU A 201 8.22 10.94 0.50
CA LEU A 201 7.11 9.98 0.57
C LEU A 201 7.60 8.56 0.85
N VAL A 202 8.71 8.14 0.23
CA VAL A 202 9.21 6.76 0.30
C VAL A 202 9.51 6.26 1.72
N ILE A 203 9.86 7.14 2.65
CA ILE A 203 10.09 6.75 4.05
C ILE A 203 8.80 6.41 4.84
N HIS A 204 7.66 6.30 4.15
CA HIS A 204 6.37 5.87 4.70
C HIS A 204 5.91 4.51 4.15
N HIS A 205 6.63 3.92 3.19
CA HIS A 205 6.19 2.71 2.48
C HIS A 205 5.92 1.51 3.37
N HIS A 206 6.54 1.42 4.55
CA HIS A 206 6.40 0.30 5.49
C HIS A 206 5.09 0.34 6.29
N ILE A 207 4.44 1.51 6.38
CA ILE A 207 3.28 1.72 7.25
C ILE A 207 2.09 0.83 6.84
N PRO A 208 1.71 0.75 5.55
CA PRO A 208 0.60 -0.12 5.15
C PRO A 208 0.86 -1.61 5.43
N PHE A 209 2.12 -2.06 5.32
CA PHE A 209 2.50 -3.44 5.59
C PHE A 209 2.44 -3.79 7.08
N LYS A 210 2.84 -2.87 7.97
CA LYS A 210 2.88 -3.12 9.42
C LYS A 210 1.51 -3.50 9.99
N ASN A 211 0.45 -2.93 9.43
CA ASN A 211 -0.92 -3.10 9.93
C ASN A 211 -1.61 -4.36 9.37
N ALA A 212 -1.09 -4.95 8.29
CA ALA A 212 -1.67 -6.09 7.60
C ALA A 212 -0.71 -7.29 7.62
N GLU A 213 -0.58 -7.93 8.78
CA GLU A 213 0.31 -9.07 8.99
C GLU A 213 -0.44 -10.41 8.93
N THR A 214 0.11 -11.36 8.17
CA THR A 214 -0.35 -12.74 8.02
C THR A 214 0.71 -13.71 8.54
N HIS A 215 0.39 -15.00 8.61
CA HIS A 215 1.39 -16.05 8.88
C HIS A 215 2.50 -16.14 7.81
N ASN A 216 2.22 -15.69 6.58
CA ASN A 216 3.15 -15.75 5.45
C ASN A 216 3.93 -14.44 5.21
N GLY A 217 3.74 -13.43 6.05
CA GLY A 217 4.37 -12.12 5.88
C GLY A 217 3.37 -10.96 5.94
N GLN A 218 3.87 -9.77 5.63
CA GLN A 218 3.08 -8.53 5.62
C GLN A 218 2.53 -8.29 4.22
N ILE A 219 1.30 -7.80 4.10
CA ILE A 219 0.65 -7.61 2.80
C ILE A 219 0.30 -6.15 2.53
N PHE A 220 0.20 -5.81 1.25
CA PHE A 220 -0.36 -4.57 0.76
C PHE A 220 -1.12 -4.84 -0.54
N ILE A 221 -2.37 -4.38 -0.65
CA ILE A 221 -3.14 -4.50 -1.88
C ILE A 221 -2.89 -3.27 -2.74
N ASN A 222 -2.15 -3.45 -3.83
CA ASN A 222 -1.89 -2.44 -4.85
C ASN A 222 -3.03 -2.44 -5.88
N ALA A 223 -3.45 -1.26 -6.33
CA ALA A 223 -4.58 -1.09 -7.26
C ALA A 223 -4.41 0.21 -8.07
N PRO A 224 -5.12 0.40 -9.20
CA PRO A 224 -4.96 1.58 -10.07
C PRO A 224 -5.65 2.86 -9.53
N SER A 225 -6.11 2.87 -8.29
CA SER A 225 -6.75 4.02 -7.64
C SER A 225 -6.31 4.11 -6.19
N PHE A 226 -5.88 5.29 -5.74
CA PHE A 226 -5.56 5.52 -4.33
C PHE A 226 -6.76 5.32 -3.41
N LYS A 227 -7.96 5.69 -3.85
CA LYS A 227 -9.20 5.47 -3.09
C LYS A 227 -9.47 3.98 -2.89
N VAL A 228 -9.31 3.19 -3.95
CA VAL A 228 -9.45 1.72 -3.88
C VAL A 228 -8.37 1.12 -2.99
N MET A 229 -7.11 1.52 -3.12
CA MET A 229 -6.02 1.04 -2.26
C MET A 229 -6.27 1.38 -0.78
N TRP A 230 -6.68 2.60 -0.48
CA TRP A 230 -7.03 3.02 0.88
C TRP A 230 -8.11 2.12 1.47
N TYR A 231 -9.21 1.95 0.73
CA TYR A 231 -10.35 1.14 1.15
C TYR A 231 -9.97 -0.33 1.35
N LEU A 232 -9.34 -0.96 0.35
CA LEU A 232 -9.00 -2.38 0.38
C LEU A 232 -7.99 -2.71 1.50
N ASN A 233 -6.96 -1.87 1.68
CA ASN A 233 -5.98 -2.11 2.74
C ASN A 233 -6.59 -1.88 4.13
N LYS A 234 -7.43 -0.86 4.33
CA LYS A 234 -8.16 -0.66 5.60
C LYS A 234 -9.08 -1.86 5.91
N PHE A 235 -9.74 -2.40 4.90
CA PHE A 235 -10.55 -3.60 5.05
C PHE A 235 -9.72 -4.85 5.38
N ALA A 236 -8.62 -5.09 4.66
CA ALA A 236 -7.74 -6.22 4.91
C ALA A 236 -7.16 -6.21 6.34
N GLU A 237 -6.76 -5.04 6.85
CA GLU A 237 -6.32 -4.84 8.23
C GLU A 237 -7.41 -5.22 9.25
N GLN A 238 -8.64 -4.75 9.03
CA GLN A 238 -9.78 -5.10 9.88
C GLN A 238 -10.09 -6.60 9.85
N MET A 239 -9.90 -7.26 8.71
CA MET A 239 -10.12 -8.69 8.59
C MET A 239 -9.02 -9.49 9.31
N LEU A 240 -7.75 -9.12 9.11
CA LEU A 240 -6.59 -9.79 9.70
C LEU A 240 -6.47 -9.58 11.21
N SER A 241 -6.94 -8.44 11.73
CA SER A 241 -7.03 -8.21 13.17
C SER A 241 -8.01 -9.17 13.86
N LYS A 242 -9.03 -9.68 13.14
CA LYS A 242 -10.01 -10.65 13.65
C LYS A 242 -9.53 -12.09 13.50
N ASN A 243 -8.87 -12.41 12.39
CA ASN A 243 -8.36 -13.74 12.12
C ASN A 243 -7.14 -13.69 11.18
N LYS A 244 -6.00 -14.20 11.64
CA LYS A 244 -4.72 -14.20 10.89
C LYS A 244 -4.52 -15.45 10.01
N ASN A 245 -5.42 -16.42 10.08
CA ASN A 245 -5.27 -17.72 9.41
C ASN A 245 -5.76 -17.73 7.96
N TYR A 246 -6.25 -16.61 7.43
CA TYR A 246 -6.63 -16.53 6.03
C TYR A 246 -5.42 -16.72 5.12
N GLN A 247 -5.62 -17.48 4.06
CA GLN A 247 -4.67 -17.59 2.96
C GLN A 247 -4.69 -16.31 2.12
N VAL A 248 -3.56 -16.01 1.48
CA VAL A 248 -3.39 -14.84 0.58
C VAL A 248 -4.54 -14.71 -0.42
N ARG A 249 -4.90 -15.83 -1.05
CA ARG A 249 -5.99 -15.90 -2.03
C ARG A 249 -7.36 -15.58 -1.44
N GLU A 250 -7.63 -16.07 -0.24
CA GLU A 250 -8.89 -15.80 0.46
C GLU A 250 -8.99 -14.32 0.81
N ILE A 251 -7.89 -13.73 1.30
CA ILE A 251 -7.83 -12.30 1.61
C ILE A 251 -8.15 -11.47 0.37
N LEU A 252 -7.51 -11.78 -0.77
CA LEU A 252 -7.75 -11.03 -2.00
C LEU A 252 -9.18 -11.22 -2.52
N GLY A 253 -9.70 -12.45 -2.46
CA GLY A 253 -11.04 -12.76 -2.92
C GLY A 253 -12.14 -12.10 -2.09
N ILE A 254 -12.01 -12.12 -0.76
CA ILE A 254 -12.96 -11.43 0.14
C ILE A 254 -12.86 -9.92 -0.10
N SER A 255 -11.66 -9.39 -0.29
CA SER A 255 -11.44 -7.96 -0.60
C SER A 255 -12.14 -7.55 -1.90
N PHE A 256 -12.14 -8.40 -2.93
CA PHE A 256 -12.83 -8.13 -4.20
C PHE A 256 -14.34 -8.15 -4.02
N MET A 257 -14.87 -9.15 -3.32
CA MET A 257 -16.31 -9.22 -3.02
C MET A 257 -16.78 -8.00 -2.22
N GLU A 258 -15.99 -7.59 -1.23
CA GLU A 258 -16.27 -6.41 -0.40
C GLU A 258 -16.26 -5.13 -1.24
N LEU A 259 -15.30 -4.99 -2.16
CA LEU A 259 -15.24 -3.87 -3.10
C LEU A 259 -16.48 -3.82 -4.00
N ALA A 260 -16.90 -4.97 -4.54
CA ALA A 260 -18.08 -5.10 -5.38
C ALA A 260 -19.37 -4.68 -4.66
N GLN A 261 -19.47 -5.03 -3.37
CA GLN A 261 -20.65 -4.75 -2.57
C GLN A 261 -20.74 -3.29 -2.13
N LYS A 262 -19.62 -2.67 -1.72
CA LYS A 262 -19.65 -1.35 -1.05
C LYS A 262 -19.31 -0.17 -1.93
N VAL A 263 -18.49 -0.33 -2.96
CA VAL A 263 -17.93 0.83 -3.68
C VAL A 263 -18.62 1.05 -5.03
N ALA A 264 -19.59 0.19 -5.42
CA ALA A 264 -20.39 0.30 -6.65
C ALA A 264 -19.55 0.66 -7.90
N VAL A 265 -18.30 0.18 -7.94
CA VAL A 265 -17.34 0.65 -8.94
C VAL A 265 -17.64 -0.04 -10.25
N THR A 266 -17.89 0.75 -11.29
CA THR A 266 -17.77 0.26 -12.66
C THR A 266 -16.27 0.20 -12.98
N LEU A 267 -15.57 -0.81 -12.47
CA LEU A 267 -14.19 -1.05 -12.87
C LEU A 267 -14.21 -1.62 -14.29
N GLY A 268 -13.54 -0.94 -15.22
CA GLY A 268 -13.23 -1.54 -16.51
C GLY A 268 -12.35 -2.78 -16.31
N ALA A 269 -12.42 -3.74 -17.24
CA ALA A 269 -11.62 -4.98 -17.18
C ALA A 269 -10.12 -4.72 -16.94
N TRP A 270 -9.57 -3.65 -17.52
CA TRP A 270 -8.18 -3.23 -17.33
C TRP A 270 -7.85 -2.83 -15.90
N SER A 271 -8.78 -2.19 -15.20
CA SER A 271 -8.57 -1.78 -13.81
C SER A 271 -8.55 -3.00 -12.87
N ILE A 272 -9.29 -4.05 -13.22
CA ILE A 272 -9.35 -5.31 -12.48
C ILE A 272 -8.02 -6.07 -12.58
N MET A 273 -7.42 -6.10 -13.78
CA MET A 273 -6.14 -6.77 -14.04
C MET A 273 -4.96 -6.17 -13.27
N ASN A 274 -5.08 -4.93 -12.81
CA ASN A 274 -4.02 -4.20 -12.11
C ASN A 274 -4.21 -4.19 -10.57
N ILE A 275 -5.10 -5.03 -10.03
CA ILE A 275 -5.19 -5.24 -8.58
C ILE A 275 -4.34 -6.46 -8.21
N GLU A 276 -3.32 -6.22 -7.40
CA GLU A 276 -2.37 -7.23 -6.95
C GLU A 276 -2.10 -7.10 -5.46
N MET A 277 -1.77 -8.23 -4.83
CA MET A 277 -1.29 -8.25 -3.46
C MET A 277 0.23 -8.36 -3.47
N ILE A 278 0.87 -7.39 -2.82
CA ILE A 278 2.29 -7.38 -2.53
C ILE A 278 2.50 -8.06 -1.19
N ILE A 279 3.33 -9.10 -1.16
CA ILE A 279 3.64 -9.86 0.06
C ILE A 279 5.10 -9.61 0.39
N LYS A 280 5.33 -8.94 1.51
CA LYS A 280 6.65 -8.68 2.06
C LYS A 280 6.98 -9.72 3.12
N LYS A 281 7.97 -10.55 2.80
CA LYS A 281 8.62 -11.46 3.74
C LYS A 281 9.97 -10.86 4.17
N ARG A 282 10.75 -11.59 4.97
CA ARG A 282 11.99 -11.06 5.57
C ARG A 282 12.98 -10.53 4.53
N GLU A 283 13.16 -11.25 3.43
CA GLU A 283 14.16 -10.93 2.40
C GLU A 283 13.59 -10.92 0.97
N GLU A 284 12.29 -11.18 0.82
CA GLU A 284 11.65 -11.33 -0.50
C GLU A 284 10.35 -10.52 -0.60
N ILE A 285 10.07 -10.05 -1.82
CA ILE A 285 8.82 -9.42 -2.22
C ILE A 285 8.16 -10.33 -3.26
N GLU A 286 6.98 -10.84 -2.93
CA GLU A 286 6.17 -11.65 -3.83
C GLU A 286 4.94 -10.86 -4.30
N TYR A 287 4.44 -11.22 -5.47
CA TYR A 287 3.27 -10.62 -6.09
C TYR A 287 2.23 -11.71 -6.30
N TYR A 288 0.99 -11.43 -5.92
CA TYR A 288 -0.13 -12.33 -6.11
C TYR A 288 -1.32 -11.62 -6.73
N SER A 289 -1.84 -12.14 -7.83
CA SER A 289 -3.09 -11.69 -8.44
C SER A 289 -4.03 -12.87 -8.63
N LEU A 290 -5.34 -12.58 -8.65
CA LEU A 290 -6.35 -13.57 -9.02
C LEU A 290 -6.40 -13.69 -10.55
N PRO A 291 -6.71 -14.89 -11.09
CA PRO A 291 -7.01 -15.02 -12.52
C PRO A 291 -8.13 -14.06 -12.92
N LEU A 292 -8.10 -13.58 -14.17
CA LEU A 292 -9.00 -12.52 -14.65
C LEU A 292 -10.47 -12.93 -14.56
N GLU A 293 -10.78 -14.17 -14.91
CA GLU A 293 -12.13 -14.73 -14.90
C GLU A 293 -12.68 -14.74 -13.47
N ILE A 294 -11.85 -15.16 -12.51
CA ILE A 294 -12.21 -15.21 -11.08
C ILE A 294 -12.38 -13.80 -10.53
N SER A 295 -11.48 -12.89 -10.90
CA SER A 295 -11.54 -11.48 -10.51
C SER A 295 -12.85 -10.82 -10.94
N ARG A 296 -13.26 -11.01 -12.19
CA ARG A 296 -14.53 -10.50 -12.73
C ARG A 296 -15.75 -11.09 -12.02
N VAL A 297 -15.74 -12.39 -11.78
CA VAL A 297 -16.79 -13.09 -11.03
C VAL A 297 -16.95 -12.50 -9.64
N LEU A 298 -15.85 -12.30 -8.90
CA LEU A 298 -15.90 -11.75 -7.54
C LEU A 298 -16.22 -10.26 -7.48
N LEU A 299 -15.92 -9.51 -8.55
CA LEU A 299 -16.27 -8.10 -8.67
C LEU A 299 -17.70 -7.86 -9.18
N HIS A 300 -18.41 -8.91 -9.61
CA HIS A 300 -19.81 -8.80 -9.97
C HIS A 300 -20.68 -8.75 -8.70
N LYS A 301 -21.31 -7.59 -8.44
CA LYS A 301 -22.08 -7.31 -7.22
C LYS A 301 -23.07 -8.41 -6.83
N GLU A 302 -23.85 -8.90 -7.79
CA GLU A 302 -24.84 -9.96 -7.51
C GLU A 302 -24.19 -11.30 -7.16
N ILE A 303 -23.08 -11.66 -7.82
CA ILE A 303 -22.37 -12.90 -7.53
C ILE A 303 -21.71 -12.80 -6.15
N ALA A 304 -21.03 -11.70 -5.86
CA ALA A 304 -20.47 -11.43 -4.55
C ALA A 304 -21.53 -11.49 -3.44
N SER A 305 -22.73 -10.95 -3.70
CA SER A 305 -23.86 -11.02 -2.77
C SER A 305 -24.32 -12.46 -2.53
N LEU A 306 -24.52 -13.25 -3.60
CA LEU A 306 -24.94 -14.65 -3.50
C LEU A 306 -23.90 -15.52 -2.77
N VAL A 307 -22.61 -15.37 -3.10
CA VAL A 307 -21.52 -16.09 -2.42
C VAL A 307 -21.50 -15.76 -0.93
N SER A 308 -21.59 -14.47 -0.57
CA SER A 308 -21.65 -14.03 0.83
C SER A 308 -22.88 -14.59 1.57
N ALA A 309 -24.05 -14.61 0.90
CA ALA A 309 -25.30 -15.11 1.45
C ALA A 309 -25.28 -16.61 1.78
N THR A 310 -24.38 -17.39 1.14
CA THR A 310 -24.22 -18.82 1.46
C THR A 310 -23.72 -19.06 2.88
N LYS A 311 -22.89 -18.15 3.42
CA LYS A 311 -22.16 -18.33 4.69
C LYS A 311 -21.40 -19.67 4.77
N GLU A 312 -21.03 -20.24 3.63
CA GLU A 312 -20.41 -21.56 3.53
C GLU A 312 -19.02 -21.43 2.89
N PRO A 313 -17.92 -21.66 3.66
CA PRO A 313 -16.55 -21.48 3.16
C PRO A 313 -16.24 -22.29 1.90
N LEU A 314 -16.79 -23.51 1.79
CA LEU A 314 -16.60 -24.36 0.61
C LEU A 314 -17.09 -23.68 -0.68
N ILE A 315 -18.21 -22.94 -0.64
CA ILE A 315 -18.74 -22.26 -1.83
C ILE A 315 -17.78 -21.17 -2.29
N PHE A 316 -17.24 -20.39 -1.35
CA PHE A 316 -16.24 -19.38 -1.65
C PHE A 316 -14.96 -20.02 -2.23
N GLU A 317 -14.49 -21.13 -1.65
CA GLU A 317 -13.32 -21.87 -2.14
C GLU A 317 -13.53 -22.39 -3.57
N ILE A 318 -14.72 -22.95 -3.88
CA ILE A 318 -15.06 -23.40 -5.23
C ILE A 318 -14.99 -22.26 -6.24
N VAL A 319 -15.56 -21.10 -5.90
CA VAL A 319 -15.55 -19.92 -6.75
C VAL A 319 -14.12 -19.42 -6.95
N LEU A 320 -13.33 -19.33 -5.88
CA LEU A 320 -11.93 -18.97 -5.97
C LEU A 320 -11.18 -19.88 -6.92
N ASN A 321 -11.34 -21.20 -6.76
CA ASN A 321 -10.71 -22.26 -7.55
C ASN A 321 -11.18 -22.34 -9.00
N GLY A 322 -12.20 -21.57 -9.40
CA GLY A 322 -12.81 -21.70 -10.73
C GLY A 322 -13.44 -23.08 -10.98
N SER A 323 -13.72 -23.84 -9.92
CA SER A 323 -14.20 -25.22 -10.00
C SER A 323 -15.72 -25.26 -10.23
N PHE A 324 -16.21 -24.58 -11.27
CA PHE A 324 -17.65 -24.37 -11.48
C PHE A 324 -18.43 -25.66 -11.78
N ASP A 325 -17.78 -26.69 -12.33
CA ASP A 325 -18.38 -28.02 -12.48
C ASP A 325 -18.69 -28.67 -11.13
N TYR A 326 -17.82 -28.42 -10.15
CA TYR A 326 -18.06 -28.84 -8.77
C TYR A 326 -19.23 -28.08 -8.15
N LEU A 327 -19.36 -26.78 -8.44
CA LEU A 327 -20.51 -25.98 -8.01
C LEU A 327 -21.83 -26.51 -8.58
N LEU A 328 -21.86 -26.85 -9.88
CA LEU A 328 -23.03 -27.45 -10.52
C LEU A 328 -23.42 -28.78 -9.88
N THR A 329 -22.43 -29.66 -9.68
CA THR A 329 -22.63 -30.97 -9.04
C THR A 329 -23.19 -30.80 -7.63
N LEU A 330 -22.59 -29.92 -6.83
CA LEU A 330 -23.03 -29.62 -5.48
C LEU A 330 -24.45 -29.04 -5.47
N SER A 331 -24.76 -28.13 -6.40
CA SER A 331 -26.10 -27.55 -6.56
C SER A 331 -27.16 -28.62 -6.81
N HIS A 332 -26.90 -29.57 -7.72
CA HIS A 332 -27.81 -30.69 -7.99
C HIS A 332 -28.00 -31.59 -6.75
N LYS A 333 -26.93 -31.89 -6.00
CA LYS A 333 -27.00 -32.71 -4.79
C LYS A 333 -27.81 -32.04 -3.68
N VAL A 334 -27.58 -30.75 -3.45
CA VAL A 334 -28.30 -29.96 -2.45
C VAL A 334 -29.78 -29.82 -2.82
N LEU A 335 -30.09 -29.57 -4.09
CA LEU A 335 -31.47 -29.54 -4.61
C LEU A 335 -32.18 -30.87 -4.39
N ARG A 336 -31.58 -32.00 -4.81
CA ARG A 336 -32.15 -33.34 -4.64
C ARG A 336 -32.47 -33.59 -3.17
N TYR A 337 -31.54 -33.32 -2.26
CA TYR A 337 -31.75 -33.47 -0.83
C TYR A 337 -32.95 -32.64 -0.34
N SER A 338 -33.04 -31.38 -0.74
CA SER A 338 -34.11 -30.48 -0.30
C SER A 338 -35.52 -30.96 -0.72
N VAL A 339 -35.60 -31.78 -1.78
CA VAL A 339 -36.85 -32.36 -2.28
C VAL A 339 -37.13 -33.74 -1.67
N THR A 340 -36.11 -34.62 -1.57
CA THR A 340 -36.31 -36.02 -1.19
C THR A 340 -36.20 -36.28 0.32
N GLY A 341 -35.58 -35.38 1.09
CA GLY A 341 -35.33 -35.59 2.52
C GLY A 341 -34.41 -36.77 2.86
N SER A 342 -33.79 -37.41 1.86
CA SER A 342 -32.97 -38.62 1.99
C SER A 342 -31.67 -38.36 2.75
N ASN A 343 -31.14 -39.33 3.51
CA ASN A 343 -29.92 -39.22 4.32
C ASN A 343 -28.71 -38.60 3.56
N ALA A 344 -28.53 -37.27 3.68
CA ALA A 344 -27.45 -36.48 3.07
C ALA A 344 -26.05 -36.94 3.47
N PHE A 345 -25.93 -37.62 4.61
CA PHE A 345 -24.67 -37.78 5.33
C PHE A 345 -23.74 -38.86 4.77
N ASN A 346 -24.17 -39.64 3.76
CA ASN A 346 -23.32 -40.56 3.02
C ASN A 346 -22.81 -39.98 1.69
N ASP A 347 -23.19 -38.76 1.31
CA ASP A 347 -22.72 -38.12 0.08
C ASP A 347 -21.40 -37.35 0.31
N LYS A 348 -20.34 -37.75 -0.41
CA LYS A 348 -18.98 -37.17 -0.34
C LYS A 348 -18.93 -35.65 -0.59
N TYR A 349 -19.90 -35.08 -1.30
CA TYR A 349 -19.96 -33.64 -1.56
C TYR A 349 -20.58 -32.91 -0.39
N LEU A 350 -21.71 -33.41 0.13
CA LEU A 350 -22.40 -32.83 1.28
C LEU A 350 -21.59 -32.96 2.57
N SER A 351 -20.76 -34.01 2.69
CA SER A 351 -19.85 -34.20 3.82
C SER A 351 -18.74 -33.14 3.93
N LYS A 352 -18.54 -32.29 2.92
CA LYS A 352 -17.57 -31.19 2.97
C LYS A 352 -18.17 -29.86 3.43
N LEU A 353 -19.51 -29.76 3.48
CA LEU A 353 -20.18 -28.57 3.97
C LEU A 353 -20.00 -28.45 5.48
N ARG A 354 -19.76 -27.22 5.94
CA ARG A 354 -19.68 -26.90 7.37
C ARG A 354 -21.06 -27.01 8.01
N ASN A 355 -22.08 -26.40 7.41
CA ASN A 355 -23.44 -26.40 7.94
C ASN A 355 -24.31 -27.43 7.20
N ARG A 356 -24.70 -28.50 7.90
CA ARG A 356 -25.43 -29.65 7.32
C ARG A 356 -26.86 -29.79 7.81
N ASP A 357 -27.37 -28.80 8.53
CA ASP A 357 -28.76 -28.79 8.97
C ASP A 357 -29.71 -28.53 7.79
N ALA A 358 -30.95 -29.00 7.91
CA ALA A 358 -31.94 -28.91 6.84
C ALA A 358 -32.23 -27.46 6.42
N TYR A 359 -32.14 -26.50 7.35
CA TYR A 359 -32.37 -25.09 7.06
C TYR A 359 -31.25 -24.53 6.18
N SER A 360 -29.99 -24.76 6.54
CA SER A 360 -28.82 -24.37 5.74
C SER A 360 -28.84 -24.99 4.34
N LEU A 361 -29.16 -26.28 4.23
CA LEU A 361 -29.25 -26.96 2.93
C LEU A 361 -30.42 -26.43 2.08
N LYS A 362 -31.56 -26.11 2.69
CA LYS A 362 -32.70 -25.48 1.99
C LYS A 362 -32.39 -24.04 1.56
N ASN A 363 -31.55 -23.32 2.30
CA ASN A 363 -31.06 -22.02 1.88
C ASN A 363 -30.11 -22.14 0.67
N LEU A 364 -29.14 -23.06 0.76
CA LEU A 364 -28.22 -23.34 -0.35
C LEU A 364 -28.95 -23.82 -1.60
N SER A 365 -30.02 -24.63 -1.48
CA SER A 365 -30.77 -25.11 -2.63
C SER A 365 -31.43 -23.99 -3.45
N LYS A 366 -31.69 -22.84 -2.83
CA LYS A 366 -32.19 -21.63 -3.51
C LYS A 366 -31.06 -20.82 -4.16
N ILE A 367 -29.93 -20.67 -3.46
CA ILE A 367 -28.84 -19.77 -3.86
C ILE A 367 -27.96 -20.40 -4.95
N LEU A 368 -27.59 -21.67 -4.82
CA LEU A 368 -26.58 -22.29 -5.69
C LEU A 368 -26.95 -22.36 -7.18
N PRO A 369 -28.22 -22.65 -7.58
CA PRO A 369 -28.59 -22.65 -8.99
C PRO A 369 -28.46 -21.26 -9.60
N GLU A 370 -28.94 -20.23 -8.90
CA GLU A 370 -28.85 -18.84 -9.37
C GLU A 370 -27.39 -18.39 -9.48
N LEU A 371 -26.58 -18.69 -8.45
CA LEU A 371 -25.16 -18.41 -8.43
C LEU A 371 -24.44 -19.01 -9.64
N TYR A 372 -24.69 -20.29 -9.93
CA TYR A 372 -24.09 -20.98 -11.08
C TYR A 372 -24.46 -20.29 -12.41
N VAL A 373 -25.75 -20.02 -12.64
CA VAL A 373 -26.22 -19.37 -13.87
C VAL A 373 -25.56 -18.00 -14.06
N LYS A 374 -25.49 -17.18 -13.00
CA LYS A 374 -24.86 -15.85 -13.08
C LYS A 374 -23.37 -15.94 -13.39
N ILE A 375 -22.65 -16.87 -12.74
CA ILE A 375 -21.22 -17.11 -13.01
C ILE A 375 -21.01 -17.49 -14.48
N THR A 376 -21.72 -18.51 -14.97
CA THR A 376 -21.58 -18.98 -16.36
C THR A 376 -21.95 -17.89 -17.36
N SER A 377 -22.98 -17.09 -17.08
CA SER A 377 -23.35 -15.96 -17.94
C SER A 377 -22.29 -14.86 -17.98
N THR A 378 -21.59 -14.63 -16.86
CA THR A 378 -20.52 -13.64 -16.76
C THR A 378 -19.30 -14.08 -17.56
N ILE A 379 -18.94 -15.36 -17.47
CA ILE A 379 -17.80 -15.93 -18.20
C ILE A 379 -18.11 -16.03 -19.71
N ASN A 380 -19.29 -16.51 -20.09
CA ASN A 380 -19.63 -16.75 -21.50
C ASN A 380 -19.83 -15.46 -22.32
N LYS A 381 -20.20 -14.34 -21.68
CA LYS A 381 -20.25 -13.02 -22.35
C LYS A 381 -18.90 -12.58 -22.89
N GLU A 382 -17.81 -13.22 -22.50
CA GLU A 382 -16.45 -12.88 -22.89
C GLU A 382 -15.88 -13.80 -23.95
N VAL A 383 -16.25 -15.08 -23.99
CA VAL A 383 -15.84 -15.99 -25.08
C VAL A 383 -16.38 -15.52 -26.45
N MET A 384 -17.46 -14.71 -26.43
CA MET A 384 -18.09 -14.16 -27.64
C MET A 384 -17.74 -12.69 -27.94
N LYS A 385 -16.81 -12.08 -27.21
CA LYS A 385 -16.24 -10.75 -27.50
C LYS A 385 -14.76 -10.88 -27.84
#